data_AF-A0A7W5C8W6-F1
#
_entry.id   AF-A0A7W5C8W6-F1
#
_cell.length_a   1.000
_cell.length_b   1.000
_cell.length_c   1.000
_cell.angle_alpha   90.00
_cell.angle_beta   90.00
_cell.angle_gamma   90.00
#
_symmetry.space_group_name_H-M   'P 1'
#
loop_
_entity.id
_entity.type
_entity.pdbx_description
1 polymer ?
#
loop_
_entity_poly.entity_id
_entity_poly.type
_entity_poly.pdbx_seq_one_letter_code
_entity_poly.pdbx_strand_id
1 'polypeptide(L)'
;MNNSTNKLKIGVITFHRAINYGAILQVFALQEKLKELGTDPYILDYRNKKLEQHHKEMKLFDSKGIKGLIVYMLMKKNYNKKFNAFRDFSRKYINTSEPYYSLKELEKADSIYDKYVTGSDQVWNYAISNLDSAYFLSFTSNISKKNSYAASFGVKSLPEKETKEYYNLLKDFNNILVREKQGAKIINQLFNKNVDVVLDPTLLITKDKWFELAKDNLKFKYILVYAFGGSKYIMELAKNLSMMTGYKIIAISSTYRKSKNVRYIKTAGPEEFLGLFKNAEYIVTNSFHGTAFSINFNKQFFTELLPNSVGTNSRMEDILDLFDLRNRQILSSDSSVANFPIDYSKVNQILEIEREKSINLLKDIL
;
A
#
# COMPACT_ATOMS: atom_id res chain seq x y z
N MET A 1 15.31 -30.42 -25.65
CA MET A 1 14.79 -29.30 -26.47
C MET A 1 14.19 -28.28 -25.52
N ASN A 2 14.87 -27.14 -25.33
CA ASN A 2 14.43 -26.08 -24.43
C ASN A 2 13.26 -25.33 -25.07
N ASN A 3 12.04 -25.66 -24.67
CA ASN A 3 10.89 -24.80 -24.92
C ASN A 3 10.99 -23.58 -23.99
N SER A 4 11.87 -22.62 -24.32
CA SER A 4 11.77 -21.28 -23.75
C SER A 4 10.59 -20.59 -24.43
N THR A 5 9.39 -20.81 -23.91
CA THR A 5 8.27 -19.89 -24.17
C THR A 5 8.74 -18.51 -23.72
N ASN A 6 8.98 -17.60 -24.66
CA ASN A 6 9.44 -16.25 -24.35
C ASN A 6 8.33 -15.57 -23.54
N LYS A 7 8.50 -15.48 -22.22
CA LYS A 7 7.49 -14.90 -21.33
C LYS A 7 7.34 -13.42 -21.63
N LEU A 8 6.10 -12.92 -21.58
CA LEU A 8 5.80 -11.50 -21.72
C LEU A 8 6.51 -10.71 -20.61
N LYS A 9 7.39 -9.78 -20.97
CA LYS A 9 8.15 -8.96 -20.02
C LYS A 9 7.35 -7.71 -19.65
N ILE A 10 7.07 -7.55 -18.36
CA ILE A 10 6.24 -6.45 -17.86
C ILE A 10 7.08 -5.50 -17.00
N GLY A 11 7.20 -4.25 -17.43
CA GLY A 11 7.81 -3.19 -16.61
C GLY A 11 6.77 -2.55 -15.69
N VAL A 12 6.90 -2.70 -14.38
CA VAL A 12 5.99 -2.11 -13.40
C VAL A 12 6.63 -0.90 -12.74
N ILE A 13 5.99 0.27 -12.81
CA ILE A 13 6.44 1.47 -12.08
C ILE A 13 5.46 1.81 -10.95
N THR A 14 5.99 1.97 -9.74
CA THR A 14 5.22 2.31 -8.54
C THR A 14 6.16 2.71 -7.39
N PHE A 15 5.63 3.10 -6.24
CA PHE A 15 6.38 3.46 -5.03
C PHE A 15 7.01 2.25 -4.33
N HIS A 16 7.99 1.63 -4.98
CA HIS A 16 8.63 0.40 -4.49
C HIS A 16 9.74 0.63 -3.45
N ARG A 17 10.24 1.86 -3.30
CA ARG A 17 11.35 2.18 -2.37
C ARG A 17 10.91 2.77 -1.05
N ALA A 18 9.63 3.09 -0.88
CA ALA A 18 9.15 3.73 0.32
C ALA A 18 9.32 2.84 1.56
N ILE A 19 9.74 3.43 2.69
CA ILE A 19 9.78 2.72 3.99
C ILE A 19 8.37 2.71 4.61
N ASN A 20 7.44 2.11 3.87
CA ASN A 20 6.02 2.00 4.18
C ASN A 20 5.54 0.58 3.84
N TYR A 21 4.91 -0.10 4.81
CA TYR A 21 4.52 -1.51 4.66
C TYR A 21 3.53 -1.70 3.50
N GLY A 22 2.54 -0.83 3.37
CA GLY A 22 1.57 -0.91 2.28
C GLY A 22 2.23 -0.77 0.91
N ALA A 23 3.10 0.24 0.77
CA ALA A 23 3.79 0.54 -0.48
C ALA A 23 4.67 -0.63 -0.97
N ILE A 24 5.45 -1.27 -0.09
CA ILE A 24 6.31 -2.39 -0.50
C ILE A 24 5.53 -3.71 -0.69
N LEU A 25 4.51 -3.96 0.14
CA LEU A 25 3.76 -5.22 0.09
C LEU A 25 2.82 -5.26 -1.12
N GLN A 26 2.23 -4.14 -1.55
CA GLN A 26 1.46 -4.12 -2.79
C GLN A 26 2.34 -4.36 -4.03
N VAL A 27 3.60 -3.90 -4.02
CA VAL A 27 4.57 -4.17 -5.09
C VAL A 27 4.83 -5.66 -5.19
N PHE A 28 5.15 -6.29 -4.05
CA PHE A 28 5.33 -7.73 -3.97
C PHE A 28 4.11 -8.47 -4.52
N ALA A 29 2.92 -8.09 -4.06
CA ALA A 29 1.69 -8.79 -4.42
C ALA A 29 1.34 -8.69 -5.91
N LEU A 30 1.54 -7.51 -6.52
CA LEU A 30 1.32 -7.34 -7.95
C LEU A 30 2.34 -8.16 -8.77
N GLN A 31 3.62 -8.13 -8.38
CA GLN A 31 4.66 -8.92 -9.01
C GLN A 31 4.34 -10.42 -8.95
N GLU A 32 4.01 -10.96 -7.78
CA GLU A 32 3.70 -12.38 -7.65
C GLU A 32 2.46 -12.77 -8.45
N LYS A 33 1.43 -11.92 -8.47
CA LYS A 33 0.25 -12.19 -9.29
C LYS A 33 0.59 -12.20 -10.78
N LEU A 34 1.41 -11.27 -11.26
CA LEU A 34 1.88 -11.24 -12.65
C LEU A 34 2.70 -12.50 -13.00
N LYS A 35 3.57 -12.97 -12.10
CA LYS A 35 4.31 -14.24 -12.28
C LYS A 35 3.38 -15.44 -12.37
N GLU A 36 2.36 -15.51 -11.51
CA GLU A 36 1.34 -16.57 -11.52
C GLU A 36 0.54 -16.60 -12.84
N LEU A 37 0.38 -15.44 -13.48
CA LEU A 37 -0.26 -15.30 -14.80
C LEU A 37 0.69 -15.63 -15.97
N GLY A 38 1.90 -16.14 -15.71
CA GLY A 38 2.82 -16.62 -16.73
C GLY A 38 3.75 -15.55 -17.33
N THR A 39 3.77 -14.35 -16.77
CA THR A 39 4.63 -13.25 -17.25
C THR A 39 6.00 -13.22 -16.55
N ASP A 40 6.87 -12.32 -16.99
CA ASP A 40 8.17 -12.01 -16.40
C ASP A 40 8.20 -10.53 -15.93
N PRO A 41 7.65 -10.23 -14.73
CA PRO A 41 7.54 -8.86 -14.25
C PRO A 41 8.84 -8.36 -13.62
N TYR A 42 9.18 -7.11 -13.94
CA TYR A 42 10.26 -6.34 -13.35
C TYR A 42 9.72 -5.04 -12.79
N ILE A 43 10.07 -4.75 -11.54
CA ILE A 43 9.80 -3.45 -10.94
C ILE A 43 10.88 -2.49 -11.42
N LEU A 44 10.48 -1.44 -12.13
CA LEU A 44 11.40 -0.42 -12.60
C LEU A 44 11.97 0.33 -11.39
N ASP A 45 13.28 0.23 -11.16
CA ASP A 45 13.98 0.87 -10.03
C ASP A 45 14.17 2.38 -10.24
N TYR A 46 13.05 3.07 -10.50
CA TYR A 46 13.00 4.50 -10.74
C TYR A 46 13.23 5.31 -9.45
N ARG A 47 14.19 6.23 -9.51
CA ARG A 47 14.70 7.03 -8.39
C ARG A 47 14.15 8.45 -8.42
N ASN A 48 12.87 8.60 -8.10
CA ASN A 48 12.28 9.91 -7.88
C ASN A 48 13.00 10.62 -6.70
N LYS A 49 13.62 11.77 -6.98
CA LYS A 49 14.44 12.51 -6.01
C LYS A 49 13.68 12.91 -4.74
N LYS A 50 12.42 13.35 -4.87
CA LYS A 50 11.59 13.80 -3.75
C LYS A 50 11.27 12.63 -2.82
N LEU A 51 10.86 11.49 -3.36
CA LEU A 51 10.56 10.30 -2.58
C LEU A 51 11.81 9.69 -1.94
N GLU A 52 12.93 9.63 -2.66
CA GLU A 52 14.21 9.16 -2.12
C GLU A 52 14.66 10.03 -0.93
N GLN A 53 14.47 11.36 -0.99
CA GLN A 53 14.78 12.25 0.14
C GLN A 53 13.94 11.95 1.39
N HIS A 54 12.69 11.53 1.24
CA HIS A 54 11.81 11.16 2.36
C HIS A 54 12.04 9.73 2.88
N HIS A 55 12.65 8.85 2.07
CA HIS A 55 12.82 7.43 2.36
C HIS A 55 14.29 6.96 2.30
N LYS A 56 15.22 7.84 2.70
CA LYS A 56 16.64 7.55 2.81
C LYS A 56 17.05 7.15 4.22
N GLU A 57 18.16 6.44 4.32
CA GLU A 57 18.85 6.19 5.58
C GLU A 57 19.14 7.52 6.30
N MET A 58 18.95 7.57 7.62
CA MET A 58 19.34 8.73 8.41
C MET A 58 20.86 8.77 8.58
N LYS A 59 21.49 9.85 8.13
CA LYS A 59 22.93 10.08 8.27
C LYS A 59 23.19 11.35 9.08
N LEU A 60 24.39 11.46 9.67
CA LEU A 60 24.72 12.57 10.59
C LEU A 60 24.58 13.95 9.90
N PHE A 61 24.97 14.04 8.64
CA PHE A 61 24.90 15.25 7.82
C PHE A 61 23.46 15.66 7.46
N ASP A 62 22.45 14.84 7.75
CA ASP A 62 21.04 15.24 7.63
C ASP A 62 20.57 16.11 8.81
N SER A 63 21.35 16.17 9.89
CA SER A 63 21.02 16.95 11.07
C SER A 63 21.41 18.42 10.91
N LYS A 64 20.45 19.33 11.11
CA LYS A 64 20.68 20.78 11.15
C LYS A 64 20.62 21.29 12.58
N GLY A 65 21.76 21.79 13.07
CA GLY A 65 21.90 22.33 14.42
C GLY A 65 21.76 21.31 15.56
N ILE A 66 21.86 21.80 16.79
CA ILE A 66 21.89 20.97 18.01
C ILE A 66 20.61 20.15 18.18
N LYS A 67 19.44 20.74 17.92
CA LYS A 67 18.16 20.02 17.97
C LYS A 67 18.11 18.87 16.95
N GLY A 68 18.61 19.11 15.73
CA GLY A 68 18.71 18.07 14.71
C GLY A 68 19.64 16.93 15.13
N LEU A 69 20.76 17.26 15.77
CA LEU A 69 21.73 16.26 16.24
C LEU A 69 21.14 15.35 17.33
N ILE A 70 20.39 15.94 18.28
CA ILE A 70 19.68 15.17 19.32
C ILE A 70 18.64 14.24 18.69
N VAL A 71 17.83 14.74 17.76
CA VAL A 71 16.84 13.91 17.03
C VAL A 71 17.52 12.76 16.29
N TYR A 72 18.62 13.04 15.59
CA TYR A 72 19.42 12.03 14.90
C TYR A 72 19.92 10.95 15.87
N MET A 73 20.55 11.33 16.99
CA MET A 73 21.06 10.36 17.97
C MET A 73 19.96 9.47 18.55
N LEU A 74 18.78 10.03 18.83
CA LEU A 74 17.64 9.29 19.38
C LEU A 74 16.97 8.37 18.36
N MET A 75 16.90 8.77 17.09
CA MET A 75 16.10 8.09 16.06
C MET A 75 16.90 7.14 15.17
N LYS A 76 18.17 7.45 14.87
CA LYS A 76 18.96 6.75 13.82
C LYS A 76 18.95 5.24 13.97
N LYS A 77 19.14 4.72 15.19
CA LYS A 77 19.32 3.29 15.43
C LYS A 77 18.08 2.51 15.02
N ASN A 78 16.91 2.95 15.48
CA ASN A 78 15.65 2.27 15.20
C ASN A 78 15.21 2.53 13.75
N TYR A 79 15.40 3.76 13.25
CA TYR A 79 15.06 4.09 11.88
C TYR A 79 15.90 3.29 10.89
N ASN A 80 17.24 3.29 11.01
CA ASN A 80 18.12 2.59 10.08
C ASN A 80 17.95 1.07 10.20
N LYS A 81 17.66 0.52 11.39
CA LYS A 81 17.29 -0.90 11.51
C LYS A 81 16.02 -1.23 10.71
N LYS A 82 14.98 -0.40 10.81
CA LYS A 82 13.76 -0.56 10.01
C LYS A 82 14.06 -0.39 8.51
N PHE A 83 14.80 0.64 8.14
CA PHE A 83 15.21 0.91 6.76
C PHE A 83 15.92 -0.32 6.16
N ASN A 84 16.90 -0.89 6.87
CA ASN A 84 17.61 -2.08 6.41
C ASN A 84 16.66 -3.27 6.23
N ALA A 85 15.76 -3.53 7.18
CA ALA A 85 14.78 -4.62 7.03
C ALA A 85 13.89 -4.47 5.77
N PHE A 86 13.55 -3.23 5.38
CA PHE A 86 12.83 -2.97 4.13
C PHE A 86 13.70 -3.20 2.89
N ARG A 87 14.98 -2.81 2.93
CA ARG A 87 15.92 -3.05 1.83
C ARG A 87 16.24 -4.54 1.69
N ASP A 88 16.34 -5.26 2.79
CA ASP A 88 16.52 -6.71 2.81
C ASP A 88 15.33 -7.42 2.19
N PHE A 89 14.11 -7.03 2.57
CA PHE A 89 12.88 -7.54 1.93
C PHE A 89 12.87 -7.28 0.42
N SER A 90 13.17 -6.05 -0.01
CA SER A 90 13.21 -5.69 -1.43
C SER A 90 14.23 -6.54 -2.19
N ARG A 91 15.45 -6.70 -1.66
CA ARG A 91 16.50 -7.51 -2.31
C ARG A 91 16.14 -8.99 -2.39
N LYS A 92 15.41 -9.50 -1.40
CA LYS A 92 15.03 -10.91 -1.31
C LYS A 92 13.85 -11.28 -2.21
N TYR A 93 12.87 -10.38 -2.34
CA TYR A 93 11.56 -10.74 -2.90
C TYR A 93 11.13 -9.91 -4.12
N ILE A 94 11.77 -8.78 -4.41
CA ILE A 94 11.37 -7.89 -5.51
C ILE A 94 12.38 -8.00 -6.64
N ASN A 95 11.91 -8.39 -7.82
CA ASN A 95 12.68 -8.45 -9.05
C ASN A 95 12.76 -7.03 -9.64
N THR A 96 13.81 -6.29 -9.29
CA THR A 96 14.01 -4.92 -9.77
C THR A 96 14.87 -4.88 -11.03
N SER A 97 14.59 -3.92 -11.90
CA SER A 97 15.51 -3.55 -12.99
C SER A 97 16.80 -2.90 -12.46
N GLU A 98 17.70 -2.56 -13.38
CA GLU A 98 18.72 -1.54 -13.13
C GLU A 98 18.09 -0.20 -12.71
N PRO A 99 18.79 0.63 -11.91
CA PRO A 99 18.27 1.89 -11.44
C PRO A 99 18.13 2.92 -12.56
N TYR A 100 17.03 3.68 -12.53
CA TYR A 100 16.78 4.79 -13.45
C TYR A 100 16.60 6.09 -12.66
N TYR A 101 17.38 7.12 -12.98
CA TYR A 101 17.41 8.40 -12.26
C TYR A 101 16.71 9.55 -12.99
N SER A 102 16.25 9.31 -14.22
CA SER A 102 15.55 10.30 -15.04
C SER A 102 14.61 9.64 -16.05
N LEU A 103 13.67 10.42 -16.61
CA LEU A 103 12.82 9.98 -17.72
C LEU A 103 13.64 9.53 -18.93
N LYS A 104 14.71 10.26 -19.27
CA LYS A 104 15.62 9.92 -20.37
C LYS A 104 16.31 8.56 -20.18
N GLU A 105 16.55 8.15 -18.94
CA GLU A 105 17.07 6.81 -18.67
C GLU A 105 15.97 5.75 -18.78
N LEU A 106 14.74 6.05 -18.36
CA LEU A 106 13.58 5.16 -18.55
C LEU A 106 13.21 4.96 -20.02
N GLU A 107 13.39 5.98 -20.88
CA GLU A 107 13.18 5.85 -22.35
C GLU A 107 14.04 4.73 -22.94
N LYS A 108 15.24 4.49 -22.41
CA LYS A 108 16.11 3.38 -22.84
C LYS A 108 15.54 2.01 -22.50
N ALA A 109 14.60 1.95 -21.55
CA ALA A 109 13.92 0.71 -21.18
C ALA A 109 12.83 0.33 -22.17
N ASP A 110 12.39 1.24 -23.06
CA ASP A 110 11.22 1.04 -23.95
C ASP A 110 11.36 -0.18 -24.87
N SER A 111 12.58 -0.53 -25.25
CA SER A 111 12.89 -1.71 -26.08
C SER A 111 12.98 -3.02 -25.30
N ILE A 112 12.98 -2.98 -23.96
CA ILE A 112 13.21 -4.15 -23.09
C ILE A 112 11.90 -4.84 -22.71
N TYR A 113 10.85 -4.07 -22.50
CA TYR A 113 9.57 -4.56 -21.96
C TYR A 113 8.48 -4.53 -23.02
N ASP A 114 7.64 -5.56 -23.02
CA ASP A 114 6.53 -5.68 -23.96
C ASP A 114 5.36 -4.76 -23.56
N LYS A 115 5.13 -4.62 -22.25
CA LYS A 115 4.12 -3.71 -21.67
C LYS A 115 4.63 -3.05 -20.40
N TYR A 116 4.02 -1.91 -20.10
CA TYR A 116 4.21 -1.17 -18.87
C TYR A 116 2.92 -1.08 -18.05
N VAL A 117 3.08 -1.21 -16.74
CA VAL A 117 1.98 -1.06 -15.79
C VAL A 117 2.38 -0.05 -14.73
N THR A 118 1.63 1.05 -14.64
CA THR A 118 1.60 1.85 -13.42
C THR A 118 0.88 1.04 -12.34
N GLY A 119 1.62 0.63 -11.31
CA GLY A 119 1.09 -0.21 -10.23
C GLY A 119 0.20 0.56 -9.24
N SER A 120 -0.16 -0.12 -8.13
CA SER A 120 -1.03 0.47 -7.10
C SER A 120 -0.33 1.56 -6.28
N ASP A 121 -1.03 1.99 -5.23
CA ASP A 121 -0.72 3.11 -4.35
C ASP A 121 -0.96 4.48 -4.99
N GLN A 122 -0.75 5.55 -4.21
CA GLN A 122 -1.04 6.94 -4.55
C GLN A 122 -0.06 7.53 -5.58
N VAL A 123 0.28 6.76 -6.62
CA VAL A 123 1.26 7.10 -7.67
C VAL A 123 0.85 8.32 -8.50
N TRP A 124 -0.45 8.53 -8.67
CA TRP A 124 -1.03 9.69 -9.36
C TRP A 124 -1.39 10.83 -8.41
N ASN A 125 -0.88 10.83 -7.18
CA ASN A 125 -1.10 11.91 -6.24
C ASN A 125 -0.05 13.02 -6.42
N TYR A 126 -0.47 14.17 -6.97
CA TYR A 126 0.40 15.33 -7.18
C TYR A 126 1.14 15.78 -5.92
N ALA A 127 0.53 15.72 -4.73
CA ALA A 127 1.16 16.16 -3.50
C ALA A 127 2.32 15.24 -3.08
N ILE A 128 2.25 13.96 -3.44
CA ILE A 128 3.27 12.95 -3.13
C ILE A 128 4.38 12.99 -4.17
N SER A 129 4.06 12.71 -5.44
CA SER A 129 5.07 12.54 -6.50
C SER A 129 5.47 13.84 -7.20
N ASN A 130 4.76 14.95 -6.97
CA ASN A 130 4.90 16.20 -7.73
C ASN A 130 4.55 16.05 -9.22
N LEU A 131 3.51 15.27 -9.52
CA LEU A 131 3.09 14.96 -10.91
C LEU A 131 4.24 14.41 -11.77
N ASP A 132 5.12 13.62 -11.15
CA ASP A 132 6.21 13.01 -11.89
C ASP A 132 5.65 12.09 -12.98
N SER A 133 5.84 12.52 -14.23
CA SER A 133 5.24 11.90 -15.41
C SER A 133 5.76 10.49 -15.68
N ALA A 134 6.85 10.07 -15.02
CA ALA A 134 7.30 8.68 -15.06
C ALA A 134 6.22 7.72 -14.56
N TYR A 135 5.49 8.06 -13.49
CA TYR A 135 4.38 7.25 -12.98
C TYR A 135 3.14 7.26 -13.90
N PHE A 136 3.18 8.06 -14.96
CA PHE A 136 2.19 8.11 -16.03
C PHE A 136 2.76 7.54 -17.34
N LEU A 137 3.89 6.83 -17.29
CA LEU A 137 4.50 6.16 -18.44
C LEU A 137 4.83 7.13 -19.58
N SER A 138 5.14 8.40 -19.28
CA SER A 138 5.47 9.40 -20.30
C SER A 138 6.77 9.10 -21.05
N PHE A 139 7.61 8.20 -20.52
CA PHE A 139 8.88 7.77 -21.11
C PHE A 139 8.74 6.80 -22.28
N THR A 140 7.54 6.24 -22.54
CA THR A 140 7.28 5.43 -23.74
C THR A 140 6.37 6.19 -24.69
N SER A 141 6.73 6.22 -25.97
CA SER A 141 5.89 6.76 -27.04
C SER A 141 4.92 5.70 -27.58
N ASN A 142 5.13 4.43 -27.27
CA ASN A 142 4.27 3.35 -27.71
C ASN A 142 3.04 3.23 -26.79
N ILE A 143 1.93 3.82 -27.23
CA ILE A 143 0.66 3.84 -26.48
C ILE A 143 0.13 2.43 -26.16
N SER A 144 0.42 1.42 -27.00
CA SER A 144 -0.06 0.05 -26.79
C SER A 144 0.56 -0.60 -25.55
N LYS A 145 1.65 -0.03 -25.03
CA LYS A 145 2.33 -0.52 -23.83
C LYS A 145 1.81 0.13 -22.54
N LYS A 146 1.02 1.21 -22.60
CA LYS A 146 0.65 2.00 -21.41
C LYS A 146 -0.59 1.47 -20.71
N ASN A 147 -0.43 0.96 -19.50
CA ASN A 147 -1.53 0.41 -18.70
C ASN A 147 -1.40 0.81 -17.22
N SER A 148 -2.50 0.75 -16.46
CA SER A 148 -2.45 0.86 -14.99
C SER A 148 -3.19 -0.30 -14.32
N TYR A 149 -2.71 -0.69 -13.14
CA TYR A 149 -3.41 -1.62 -12.26
C TYR A 149 -3.53 -1.01 -10.86
N ALA A 150 -4.76 -0.81 -10.39
CA ALA A 150 -5.08 -0.26 -9.07
C ALA A 150 -4.38 1.10 -8.77
N ALA A 151 -4.08 1.90 -9.79
CA ALA A 151 -3.47 3.21 -9.58
C ALA A 151 -4.44 4.11 -8.79
N SER A 152 -3.88 4.94 -7.91
CA SER A 152 -4.67 5.77 -6.99
C SER A 152 -4.28 7.24 -7.11
N PHE A 153 -5.30 8.09 -7.20
CA PHE A 153 -5.13 9.54 -7.14
C PHE A 153 -4.98 10.01 -5.70
N GLY A 154 -5.69 9.34 -4.78
CA GLY A 154 -5.61 9.66 -3.36
C GLY A 154 -6.16 11.04 -2.98
N VAL A 155 -6.95 11.65 -3.87
CA VAL A 155 -7.58 12.96 -3.69
C VAL A 155 -9.04 12.89 -4.14
N LYS A 156 -9.87 13.81 -3.64
CA LYS A 156 -11.30 13.88 -4.00
C LYS A 156 -11.50 14.38 -5.44
N SER A 157 -10.70 15.34 -5.86
CA SER A 157 -10.78 15.96 -7.17
C SER A 157 -9.41 16.47 -7.57
N LEU A 158 -9.20 16.66 -8.87
CA LEU A 158 -7.99 17.29 -9.37
C LEU A 158 -8.07 18.81 -9.13
N PRO A 159 -6.95 19.47 -8.77
CA PRO A 159 -6.89 20.92 -8.80
C PRO A 159 -7.10 21.42 -10.24
N GLU A 160 -7.89 22.48 -10.42
CA GLU A 160 -8.23 23.03 -11.75
C GLU A 160 -6.96 23.27 -12.60
N LYS A 161 -5.94 23.89 -12.01
CA LYS A 161 -4.65 24.17 -12.65
C LYS A 161 -3.88 22.93 -13.16
N GLU A 162 -4.10 21.76 -12.55
CA GLU A 162 -3.40 20.52 -12.93
C GLU A 162 -4.23 19.66 -13.90
N THR A 163 -5.52 19.96 -14.08
CA THR A 163 -6.47 19.10 -14.82
C THR A 163 -6.00 18.85 -16.25
N LYS A 164 -5.50 19.89 -16.94
CA LYS A 164 -4.96 19.77 -18.31
C LYS A 164 -3.74 18.84 -18.36
N GLU A 165 -2.89 18.89 -17.34
CA GLU A 165 -1.69 18.05 -17.29
C GLU A 165 -2.06 16.58 -17.06
N TYR A 166 -2.98 16.29 -16.12
CA TYR A 166 -3.51 14.93 -15.94
C TYR A 166 -4.16 14.38 -17.22
N TYR A 167 -4.92 15.21 -17.94
CA TYR A 167 -5.49 14.83 -19.22
C TYR A 167 -4.39 14.39 -20.20
N ASN A 168 -3.35 15.22 -20.38
CA ASN A 168 -2.24 14.93 -21.28
C ASN A 168 -1.45 13.67 -20.89
N LEU A 169 -1.29 13.43 -19.59
CA LEU A 169 -0.55 12.28 -19.07
C LEU A 169 -1.33 10.97 -19.18
N LEU A 170 -2.66 11.02 -19.11
CA LEU A 170 -3.51 9.82 -19.05
C LEU A 170 -4.20 9.47 -20.38
N LYS A 171 -4.32 10.40 -21.33
CA LYS A 171 -5.05 10.19 -22.60
C LYS A 171 -4.53 9.02 -23.44
N ASP A 172 -3.24 8.69 -23.30
CA ASP A 172 -2.57 7.65 -24.09
C ASP A 172 -2.52 6.29 -23.38
N PHE A 173 -3.18 6.13 -22.22
CA PHE A 173 -3.31 4.83 -21.57
C PHE A 173 -4.31 3.96 -22.32
N ASN A 174 -3.89 2.75 -22.67
CA ASN A 174 -4.75 1.75 -23.28
C ASN A 174 -5.80 1.25 -22.27
N ASN A 175 -5.32 0.79 -21.11
CA ASN A 175 -6.15 0.33 -20.01
C ASN A 175 -5.87 1.16 -18.75
N ILE A 176 -6.94 1.62 -18.11
CA ILE A 176 -6.88 2.32 -16.83
C ILE A 176 -7.71 1.53 -15.83
N LEU A 177 -7.05 0.85 -14.90
CA LEU A 177 -7.69 0.26 -13.73
C LEU A 177 -7.25 1.05 -12.49
N VAL A 178 -8.21 1.40 -11.65
CA VAL A 178 -8.02 2.26 -10.46
C VAL A 178 -8.43 1.53 -9.19
N ARG A 179 -7.89 1.96 -8.05
CA ARG A 179 -8.15 1.30 -6.76
C ARG A 179 -9.43 1.77 -6.04
N GLU A 180 -9.92 2.96 -6.38
CA GLU A 180 -11.03 3.58 -5.65
C GLU A 180 -12.07 4.19 -6.59
N LYS A 181 -13.34 4.22 -6.15
CA LYS A 181 -14.46 4.79 -6.93
C LYS A 181 -14.22 6.26 -7.23
N GLN A 182 -13.56 6.96 -6.33
CA GLN A 182 -13.21 8.37 -6.54
C GLN A 182 -12.24 8.58 -7.70
N GLY A 183 -11.28 7.65 -7.91
CA GLY A 183 -10.37 7.66 -9.05
C GLY A 183 -11.11 7.41 -10.35
N ALA A 184 -12.08 6.48 -10.35
CA ALA A 184 -12.91 6.23 -11.52
C ALA A 184 -13.75 7.46 -11.90
N LYS A 185 -14.28 8.18 -10.90
CA LYS A 185 -14.96 9.47 -11.12
C LYS A 185 -14.05 10.53 -11.73
N ILE A 186 -12.79 10.63 -11.29
CA ILE A 186 -11.81 11.58 -11.87
C ILE A 186 -11.54 11.24 -13.34
N ILE A 187 -11.36 9.96 -13.67
CA ILE A 187 -11.16 9.53 -15.06
C ILE A 187 -12.40 9.82 -15.92
N ASN A 188 -13.60 9.57 -15.40
CA ASN A 188 -14.84 9.91 -16.08
C ASN A 188 -14.95 11.42 -16.34
N GLN A 189 -14.58 12.27 -15.38
CA GLN A 189 -14.57 13.72 -15.58
C GLN A 189 -13.55 14.19 -16.63
N LEU A 190 -12.40 13.53 -16.72
CA LEU A 190 -11.35 13.88 -17.70
C LEU A 190 -11.70 13.45 -19.12
N PHE A 191 -12.30 12.27 -19.29
CA PHE A 191 -12.42 11.60 -20.60
C PHE A 191 -13.83 11.18 -20.97
N ASN A 192 -14.83 11.46 -20.12
CA ASN A 192 -16.19 10.91 -20.23
C ASN A 192 -16.20 9.37 -20.40
N LYS A 193 -15.24 8.69 -19.76
CA LYS A 193 -15.01 7.24 -19.86
C LYS A 193 -15.18 6.60 -18.49
N ASN A 194 -15.95 5.52 -18.43
CA ASN A 194 -16.00 4.66 -17.25
C ASN A 194 -14.80 3.72 -17.24
N VAL A 195 -14.23 3.53 -16.06
CA VAL A 195 -13.11 2.62 -15.83
C VAL A 195 -13.39 1.74 -14.63
N ASP A 196 -12.84 0.54 -14.66
CA ASP A 196 -13.05 -0.43 -13.61
C ASP A 196 -12.27 -0.08 -12.34
N VAL A 197 -12.95 -0.29 -11.21
CA VAL A 197 -12.34 -0.28 -9.89
C VAL A 197 -11.96 -1.72 -9.55
N VAL A 198 -10.69 -1.93 -9.22
CA VAL A 198 -10.12 -3.25 -8.90
C VAL A 198 -9.56 -3.29 -7.49
N LEU A 199 -9.39 -4.49 -6.96
CA LEU A 199 -8.77 -4.69 -5.65
C LEU A 199 -7.32 -4.21 -5.66
N ASP A 200 -6.90 -3.63 -4.53
CA ASP A 200 -5.49 -3.41 -4.24
C ASP A 200 -4.72 -4.75 -4.34
N PRO A 201 -3.48 -4.76 -4.89
CA PRO A 201 -2.71 -5.98 -5.07
C PRO A 201 -2.59 -6.82 -3.80
N THR A 202 -2.58 -6.20 -2.61
CA THR A 202 -2.48 -6.92 -1.33
C THR A 202 -3.64 -7.90 -1.08
N LEU A 203 -4.78 -7.71 -1.75
CA LEU A 203 -5.95 -8.59 -1.69
C LEU A 203 -6.01 -9.63 -2.81
N LEU A 204 -5.13 -9.53 -3.82
CA LEU A 204 -5.00 -10.53 -4.91
C LEU A 204 -4.25 -11.79 -4.44
N ILE A 205 -3.45 -11.64 -3.40
CA ILE A 205 -2.71 -12.71 -2.76
C ILE A 205 -3.53 -13.20 -1.56
N THR A 206 -3.76 -14.51 -1.52
CA THR A 206 -4.47 -15.19 -0.43
C THR A 206 -3.71 -15.05 0.89
N LYS A 207 -4.42 -15.09 2.02
CA LYS A 207 -3.79 -15.09 3.36
C LYS A 207 -2.72 -16.16 3.55
N ASP A 208 -2.89 -17.35 2.98
CA ASP A 208 -1.95 -18.46 3.20
C ASP A 208 -0.57 -18.16 2.59
N LYS A 209 -0.54 -17.65 1.35
CA LYS A 209 0.67 -17.10 0.71
C LYS A 209 1.32 -15.98 1.53
N TRP A 210 0.52 -15.10 2.11
CA TRP A 210 1.07 -14.09 3.02
C TRP A 210 1.67 -14.68 4.29
N PHE A 211 1.09 -15.76 4.80
CA PHE A 211 1.56 -16.43 6.02
C PHE A 211 2.88 -17.18 5.82
N GLU A 212 3.19 -17.62 4.60
CA GLU A 212 4.50 -18.18 4.23
C GLU A 212 5.64 -17.17 4.40
N LEU A 213 5.37 -15.88 4.17
CA LEU A 213 6.33 -14.79 4.37
C LEU A 213 6.37 -14.26 5.81
N ALA A 214 5.33 -14.55 6.59
CA ALA A 214 5.14 -13.96 7.90
C ALA A 214 6.17 -14.49 8.90
N LYS A 215 6.87 -13.59 9.58
CA LYS A 215 7.80 -13.95 10.64
C LYS A 215 7.12 -13.86 12.00
N ASP A 216 6.86 -15.02 12.59
CA ASP A 216 6.17 -15.15 13.87
C ASP A 216 7.11 -14.76 15.03
N ASN A 217 6.79 -13.67 15.71
CA ASN A 217 7.65 -13.12 16.77
C ASN A 217 7.00 -13.10 18.16
N LEU A 218 5.68 -13.33 18.27
CA LEU A 218 4.92 -13.24 19.52
C LEU A 218 3.96 -14.42 19.65
N LYS A 219 4.01 -15.11 20.79
CA LYS A 219 3.23 -16.34 21.07
C LYS A 219 2.13 -16.15 22.12
N PHE A 220 1.63 -14.92 22.30
CA PHE A 220 0.54 -14.61 23.22
C PHE A 220 -0.55 -13.85 22.48
N LYS A 221 -1.77 -13.81 23.02
CA LYS A 221 -2.90 -13.06 22.45
C LYS A 221 -2.73 -11.55 22.64
N TYR A 222 -2.97 -10.76 21.59
CA TYR A 222 -2.85 -9.30 21.64
C TYR A 222 -3.77 -8.58 20.68
N ILE A 223 -3.96 -7.30 20.98
CA ILE A 223 -4.56 -6.28 20.13
C ILE A 223 -3.41 -5.54 19.43
N LEU A 224 -3.43 -5.51 18.10
CA LEU A 224 -2.48 -4.78 17.29
C LEU A 224 -3.01 -3.38 16.97
N VAL A 225 -2.20 -2.36 17.27
CA VAL A 225 -2.43 -0.98 16.84
C VAL A 225 -1.44 -0.65 15.72
N TYR A 226 -1.98 -0.39 14.53
CA TYR A 226 -1.21 0.13 13.40
C TYR A 226 -1.91 1.38 12.86
N ALA A 227 -1.42 2.54 13.25
CA ALA A 227 -2.06 3.80 12.93
C ALA A 227 -1.05 4.92 12.67
N PHE A 228 -1.45 5.84 11.81
CA PHE A 228 -0.80 7.13 11.61
C PHE A 228 -1.37 8.17 12.60
N GLY A 229 -0.72 9.33 12.72
CA GLY A 229 -1.19 10.40 13.60
C GLY A 229 -2.58 10.94 13.22
N GLY A 230 -3.20 11.69 14.12
CA GLY A 230 -4.50 12.33 13.89
C GLY A 230 -5.73 11.50 14.27
N SER A 231 -5.54 10.28 14.78
CA SER A 231 -6.62 9.47 15.36
C SER A 231 -7.11 10.05 16.70
N LYS A 232 -8.42 10.09 16.91
CA LYS A 232 -9.06 10.52 18.15
C LYS A 232 -9.29 9.36 19.11
N TYR A 233 -9.69 8.18 18.60
CA TYR A 233 -10.22 7.10 19.43
C TYR A 233 -9.39 5.81 19.43
N ILE A 234 -8.54 5.56 18.42
CA ILE A 234 -7.77 4.31 18.27
C ILE A 234 -7.12 3.80 19.58
N MET A 235 -6.35 4.65 20.27
CA MET A 235 -5.58 4.20 21.43
C MET A 235 -6.48 3.94 22.65
N GLU A 236 -7.59 4.68 22.78
CA GLU A 236 -8.54 4.49 23.86
C GLU A 236 -9.37 3.23 23.64
N LEU A 237 -9.87 3.02 22.42
CA LEU A 237 -10.56 1.78 22.05
C LEU A 237 -9.66 0.55 22.29
N ALA A 238 -8.38 0.61 21.89
CA ALA A 238 -7.44 -0.48 22.14
C ALA A 238 -7.25 -0.79 23.64
N LYS A 239 -7.27 0.25 24.51
CA LYS A 239 -7.22 0.06 25.97
C LYS A 239 -8.51 -0.55 26.51
N ASN A 240 -9.66 -0.11 26.02
CA ASN A 240 -10.96 -0.65 26.44
C ASN A 240 -11.10 -2.12 26.02
N LEU A 241 -10.70 -2.47 24.80
CA LEU A 241 -10.60 -3.86 24.34
C LEU A 241 -9.64 -4.67 25.21
N SER A 242 -8.49 -4.10 25.59
CA SER A 242 -7.50 -4.77 26.44
C SER A 242 -8.04 -5.06 27.84
N MET A 243 -8.77 -4.11 28.46
CA MET A 243 -9.43 -4.31 29.75
C MET A 243 -10.53 -5.38 29.68
N MET A 244 -11.32 -5.36 28.60
CA MET A 244 -12.42 -6.32 28.42
C MET A 244 -11.94 -7.75 28.15
N THR A 245 -10.84 -7.92 27.40
CA THR A 245 -10.37 -9.24 26.93
C THR A 245 -9.19 -9.80 27.71
N GLY A 246 -8.47 -8.95 28.46
CA GLY A 246 -7.19 -9.28 29.06
C GLY A 246 -6.01 -9.35 28.06
N TYR A 247 -6.23 -9.05 26.78
CA TYR A 247 -5.19 -9.12 25.76
C TYR A 247 -4.21 -7.95 25.86
N LYS A 248 -2.92 -8.21 25.59
CA LYS A 248 -1.89 -7.17 25.61
C LYS A 248 -2.04 -6.25 24.40
N ILE A 249 -1.57 -5.00 24.50
CA ILE A 249 -1.55 -4.07 23.35
C ILE A 249 -0.16 -4.01 22.74
N ILE A 250 -0.06 -4.29 21.44
CA ILE A 250 1.15 -4.11 20.63
C ILE A 250 0.90 -2.95 19.66
N ALA A 251 1.79 -1.97 19.62
CA ALA A 251 1.67 -0.83 18.70
C ALA A 251 2.89 -0.74 17.76
N ILE A 252 2.66 -0.76 16.46
CA ILE A 252 3.70 -0.46 15.46
C ILE A 252 3.81 1.06 15.34
N SER A 253 4.74 1.67 16.07
CA SER A 253 4.92 3.12 16.05
C SER A 253 6.33 3.50 16.45
N SER A 254 6.87 4.53 15.81
CA SER A 254 8.16 5.14 16.15
C SER A 254 8.07 6.14 17.32
N THR A 255 6.87 6.42 17.84
CA THR A 255 6.64 7.42 18.89
C THR A 255 7.52 7.21 20.12
N TYR A 256 7.95 8.32 20.72
CA TYR A 256 8.63 8.32 22.02
C TYR A 256 7.67 8.56 23.18
N ARG A 257 6.46 9.05 22.91
CA ARG A 257 5.38 9.15 23.91
C ARG A 257 4.78 7.76 24.11
N LYS A 258 5.19 7.09 25.18
CA LYS A 258 4.70 5.76 25.53
C LYS A 258 3.47 5.87 26.42
N SER A 259 2.40 5.18 26.04
CA SER A 259 1.31 4.86 26.97
C SER A 259 1.76 3.72 27.90
N LYS A 260 1.31 3.76 29.16
CA LYS A 260 1.43 2.62 30.08
C LYS A 260 0.75 1.39 29.47
N ASN A 261 1.30 0.20 29.74
CA ASN A 261 0.76 -1.09 29.31
C ASN A 261 0.65 -1.32 27.79
N VAL A 262 1.36 -0.51 26.97
CA VAL A 262 1.47 -0.69 25.52
C VAL A 262 2.91 -1.06 25.16
N ARG A 263 3.10 -2.16 24.43
CA ARG A 263 4.40 -2.55 23.87
C ARG A 263 4.57 -1.96 22.47
N TYR A 264 5.53 -1.05 22.33
CA TYR A 264 5.82 -0.40 21.05
C TYR A 264 6.89 -1.15 20.25
N ILE A 265 6.57 -1.48 19.00
CA ILE A 265 7.50 -2.09 18.04
C ILE A 265 7.93 -1.01 17.03
N LYS A 266 9.19 -0.58 17.14
CA LYS A 266 9.76 0.52 16.34
C LYS A 266 10.43 0.07 15.05
N THR A 267 10.83 -1.20 14.97
CA THR A 267 11.80 -1.69 13.97
C THR A 267 11.28 -2.89 13.19
N ALA A 268 9.96 -3.12 13.14
CA ALA A 268 9.41 -4.22 12.34
C ALA A 268 9.73 -3.97 10.85
N GLY A 269 10.25 -4.99 10.17
CA GLY A 269 10.31 -5.06 8.72
C GLY A 269 9.00 -5.60 8.14
N PRO A 270 8.90 -5.76 6.81
CA PRO A 270 7.69 -6.27 6.17
C PRO A 270 7.29 -7.68 6.62
N GLU A 271 8.24 -8.61 6.76
CA GLU A 271 7.96 -9.98 7.25
C GLU A 271 7.45 -9.98 8.70
N GLU A 272 8.03 -9.14 9.57
CA GLU A 272 7.54 -9.01 10.95
C GLU A 272 6.18 -8.30 11.03
N PHE A 273 5.90 -7.35 10.12
CA PHE A 273 4.58 -6.72 10.01
C PHE A 273 3.51 -7.75 9.67
N LEU A 274 3.77 -8.63 8.69
CA LEU A 274 2.86 -9.72 8.33
C LEU A 274 2.64 -10.66 9.51
N GLY A 275 3.70 -11.03 10.25
CA GLY A 275 3.59 -11.84 11.47
C GLY A 275 2.79 -11.17 12.59
N LEU A 276 2.88 -9.84 12.72
CA LEU A 276 2.08 -9.09 13.69
C LEU A 276 0.59 -9.08 13.32
N PHE A 277 0.26 -8.92 12.03
CA PHE A 277 -1.13 -9.01 11.57
C PHE A 277 -1.68 -10.44 11.72
N LYS A 278 -0.91 -11.44 11.29
CA LYS A 278 -1.27 -12.87 11.34
C LYS A 278 -1.61 -13.35 12.75
N ASN A 279 -0.90 -12.89 13.78
CA ASN A 279 -1.06 -13.40 15.14
C ASN A 279 -1.92 -12.50 16.06
N ALA A 280 -2.41 -11.37 15.56
CA ALA A 280 -3.31 -10.50 16.32
C ALA A 280 -4.71 -11.13 16.46
N GLU A 281 -5.36 -10.90 17.59
CA GLU A 281 -6.78 -11.22 17.82
C GLU A 281 -7.68 -10.09 17.34
N TYR A 282 -7.26 -8.85 17.64
CA TYR A 282 -7.92 -7.62 17.17
C TYR A 282 -6.91 -6.68 16.52
N ILE A 283 -7.35 -5.94 15.50
CA ILE A 283 -6.58 -4.88 14.86
C ILE A 283 -7.32 -3.56 14.98
N VAL A 284 -6.62 -2.51 15.41
CA VAL A 284 -7.15 -1.14 15.50
C VAL A 284 -6.27 -0.24 14.63
N THR A 285 -6.86 0.37 13.60
CA THR A 285 -6.10 1.07 12.54
C THR A 285 -6.81 2.32 12.03
N ASN A 286 -6.08 3.18 11.31
CA ASN A 286 -6.62 4.23 10.43
C ASN A 286 -5.94 4.18 9.05
N SER A 287 -5.35 3.04 8.72
CA SER A 287 -4.59 2.84 7.50
C SER A 287 -5.39 1.99 6.53
N PHE A 288 -5.46 2.41 5.26
CA PHE A 288 -6.07 1.60 4.20
C PHE A 288 -5.48 0.18 4.17
N HIS A 289 -4.15 0.05 4.17
CA HIS A 289 -3.51 -1.26 4.16
C HIS A 289 -3.69 -2.00 5.50
N GLY A 290 -3.82 -1.29 6.61
CA GLY A 290 -4.21 -1.91 7.88
C GLY A 290 -5.58 -2.57 7.78
N THR A 291 -6.55 -1.89 7.18
CA THR A 291 -7.90 -2.42 6.91
C THR A 291 -7.84 -3.59 5.92
N ALA A 292 -7.15 -3.42 4.78
CA ALA A 292 -7.05 -4.45 3.74
C ALA A 292 -6.40 -5.74 4.26
N PHE A 293 -5.28 -5.65 4.99
CA PHE A 293 -4.66 -6.84 5.60
C PHE A 293 -5.54 -7.47 6.69
N SER A 294 -6.30 -6.67 7.45
CA SER A 294 -7.24 -7.21 8.44
C SER A 294 -8.35 -8.03 7.79
N ILE A 295 -8.90 -7.52 6.68
CA ILE A 295 -9.92 -8.22 5.88
C ILE A 295 -9.32 -9.51 5.31
N ASN A 296 -8.18 -9.43 4.62
CA ASN A 296 -7.56 -10.60 4.00
C ASN A 296 -7.20 -11.69 5.02
N PHE A 297 -6.70 -11.32 6.19
CA PHE A 297 -6.24 -12.27 7.21
C PHE A 297 -7.33 -12.77 8.14
N ASN A 298 -8.59 -12.42 7.86
CA ASN A 298 -9.76 -12.76 8.65
C ASN A 298 -9.65 -12.32 10.13
N LYS A 299 -9.25 -11.07 10.36
CA LYS A 299 -9.02 -10.52 11.70
C LYS A 299 -10.15 -9.64 12.17
N GLN A 300 -10.59 -9.81 13.41
CA GLN A 300 -11.48 -8.82 14.02
C GLN A 300 -10.77 -7.45 14.01
N PHE A 301 -11.42 -6.42 13.47
CA PHE A 301 -10.77 -5.13 13.31
C PHE A 301 -11.72 -3.95 13.46
N PHE A 302 -11.13 -2.81 13.74
CA PHE A 302 -11.79 -1.52 13.78
C PHE A 302 -10.92 -0.47 13.09
N THR A 303 -11.58 0.42 12.34
CA THR A 303 -10.89 1.42 11.52
C THR A 303 -11.41 2.83 11.77
N GLU A 304 -10.53 3.77 12.09
CA GLU A 304 -10.89 5.18 12.31
C GLU A 304 -10.65 5.98 11.03
N LEU A 305 -11.65 6.74 10.60
CA LEU A 305 -11.49 7.72 9.53
C LEU A 305 -10.81 8.98 10.10
N LEU A 306 -9.85 9.53 9.36
CA LEU A 306 -9.10 10.70 9.81
C LEU A 306 -9.90 12.00 9.60
N PRO A 307 -9.98 12.91 10.58
CA PRO A 307 -10.61 14.21 10.39
C PRO A 307 -10.00 14.95 9.20
N ASN A 308 -10.84 15.61 8.39
CA ASN A 308 -10.44 16.44 7.24
C ASN A 308 -9.57 15.75 6.17
N SER A 309 -9.56 14.41 6.12
CA SER A 309 -8.71 13.64 5.20
C SER A 309 -9.52 12.94 4.11
N VAL A 310 -10.34 13.70 3.37
CA VAL A 310 -11.40 13.17 2.49
C VAL A 310 -10.88 12.12 1.49
N GLY A 311 -9.76 12.36 0.80
CA GLY A 311 -9.20 11.39 -0.16
C GLY A 311 -8.56 10.14 0.47
N THR A 312 -8.12 10.23 1.73
CA THR A 312 -7.66 9.04 2.48
C THR A 312 -8.84 8.23 2.99
N ASN A 313 -9.87 8.93 3.48
CA ASN A 313 -11.06 8.29 4.00
C ASN A 313 -11.84 7.59 2.91
N SER A 314 -12.02 8.21 1.73
CA SER A 314 -12.81 7.60 0.64
C SER A 314 -12.35 6.19 0.27
N ARG A 315 -11.04 5.90 0.33
CA ARG A 315 -10.48 4.57 0.07
C ARG A 315 -10.84 3.57 1.17
N MET A 316 -10.82 4.00 2.42
CA MET A 316 -11.23 3.18 3.55
C MET A 316 -12.74 2.95 3.56
N GLU A 317 -13.49 3.98 3.18
CA GLU A 317 -14.94 3.93 3.02
C GLU A 317 -15.35 2.96 1.91
N ASP A 318 -14.73 3.06 0.72
CA ASP A 318 -14.98 2.19 -0.42
C ASP A 318 -14.74 0.71 -0.08
N ILE A 319 -13.65 0.39 0.63
CA ILE A 319 -13.35 -1.00 1.01
C ILE A 319 -14.32 -1.50 2.11
N LEU A 320 -14.71 -0.67 3.08
CA LEU A 320 -15.71 -1.07 4.06
C LEU A 320 -17.08 -1.30 3.41
N ASP A 321 -17.49 -0.46 2.46
CA ASP A 321 -18.74 -0.65 1.71
C ASP A 321 -18.71 -1.92 0.88
N LEU A 322 -17.58 -2.21 0.22
CA LEU A 322 -17.45 -3.38 -0.64
C LEU A 322 -17.72 -4.68 0.13
N PHE A 323 -17.25 -4.76 1.38
CA PHE A 323 -17.36 -5.97 2.20
C PHE A 323 -18.52 -5.93 3.22
N ASP A 324 -19.39 -4.92 3.17
CA ASP A 324 -20.45 -4.70 4.16
C ASP A 324 -19.93 -4.64 5.61
N LEU A 325 -18.86 -3.87 5.82
CA LEU A 325 -18.12 -3.75 7.09
C LEU A 325 -18.17 -2.33 7.68
N ARG A 326 -19.15 -1.51 7.31
CA ARG A 326 -19.28 -0.14 7.86
C ARG A 326 -19.42 -0.09 9.38
N ASN A 327 -19.95 -1.15 9.99
CA ASN A 327 -20.00 -1.30 11.44
C ASN A 327 -18.61 -1.43 12.12
N ARG A 328 -17.52 -1.59 11.35
CA ARG A 328 -16.14 -1.58 11.85
C ARG A 328 -15.55 -0.18 11.95
N GLN A 329 -16.26 0.84 11.49
CA GLN A 329 -15.82 2.22 11.63
C GLN A 329 -15.83 2.65 13.10
N ILE A 330 -14.72 3.24 13.55
CA ILE A 330 -14.58 3.77 14.90
C ILE A 330 -15.25 5.14 14.95
N LEU A 331 -16.36 5.24 15.69
CA LEU A 331 -17.09 6.48 15.96
C LEU A 331 -16.90 6.99 17.39
N SER A 332 -16.51 6.08 18.30
CA SER A 332 -16.24 6.36 19.72
C SER A 332 -15.19 5.37 20.24
N SER A 333 -14.80 5.52 21.51
CA SER A 333 -13.92 4.57 22.20
C SER A 333 -14.67 3.38 22.82
N ASP A 334 -15.97 3.22 22.59
CA ASP A 334 -16.77 2.13 23.17
C ASP A 334 -16.33 0.77 22.63
N SER A 335 -15.97 -0.16 23.52
CA SER A 335 -15.55 -1.52 23.18
C SER A 335 -16.72 -2.49 22.96
N SER A 336 -17.96 -2.09 23.25
CA SER A 336 -19.17 -2.91 23.01
C SER A 336 -19.32 -3.34 21.54
N VAL A 337 -18.72 -2.59 20.61
CA VAL A 337 -18.62 -2.91 19.18
C VAL A 337 -17.96 -4.28 18.91
N ALA A 338 -17.17 -4.80 19.86
CA ALA A 338 -16.57 -6.14 19.77
C ALA A 338 -17.58 -7.28 19.98
N ASN A 339 -18.76 -6.99 20.54
CA ASN A 339 -19.82 -7.99 20.72
C ASN A 339 -20.45 -8.45 19.40
N PHE A 340 -20.14 -7.77 18.29
CA PHE A 340 -20.59 -8.11 16.95
C PHE A 340 -19.39 -8.62 16.14
N PRO A 341 -18.94 -9.88 16.27
CA PRO A 341 -17.80 -10.37 15.50
C PRO A 341 -18.09 -10.38 13.99
N ILE A 342 -17.04 -10.25 13.18
CA ILE A 342 -17.14 -10.35 11.71
C ILE A 342 -17.45 -11.80 11.33
N ASP A 343 -18.51 -12.00 10.56
CA ASP A 343 -18.77 -13.24 9.85
C ASP A 343 -17.95 -13.26 8.55
N TYR A 344 -16.82 -13.95 8.59
CA TYR A 344 -15.92 -14.04 7.46
C TYR A 344 -16.41 -14.97 6.35
N SER A 345 -17.48 -15.74 6.54
CA SER A 345 -18.03 -16.55 5.44
C SER A 345 -18.50 -15.65 4.29
N LYS A 346 -19.29 -14.63 4.59
CA LYS A 346 -19.78 -13.63 3.63
C LYS A 346 -18.65 -12.76 3.07
N VAL A 347 -17.77 -12.27 3.94
CA VAL A 347 -16.63 -11.43 3.53
C VAL A 347 -15.73 -12.16 2.55
N ASN A 348 -15.43 -13.45 2.80
CA ASN A 348 -14.58 -14.23 1.90
C ASN A 348 -15.28 -14.52 0.56
N GLN A 349 -16.60 -14.75 0.54
CA GLN A 349 -17.33 -14.89 -0.73
C GLN A 349 -17.19 -13.65 -1.60
N ILE A 350 -17.41 -12.46 -1.02
CA ILE A 350 -17.22 -11.18 -1.73
C ILE A 350 -15.76 -11.04 -2.19
N LEU A 351 -14.80 -11.36 -1.31
CA LEU A 351 -13.37 -11.23 -1.60
C LEU A 351 -12.94 -12.12 -2.77
N GLU A 352 -13.40 -13.37 -2.84
CA GLU A 352 -13.07 -14.25 -3.96
C GLU A 352 -13.66 -13.72 -5.28
N ILE A 353 -14.93 -13.28 -5.28
CA ILE A 353 -15.59 -12.73 -6.48
C ILE A 353 -14.82 -11.50 -7.00
N GLU A 354 -14.51 -10.55 -6.11
CA GLU A 354 -13.79 -9.32 -6.50
C GLU A 354 -12.34 -9.60 -6.86
N ARG A 355 -11.71 -10.62 -6.26
CA ARG A 355 -10.38 -11.09 -6.62
C ARG A 355 -10.37 -11.69 -8.01
N GLU A 356 -11.29 -12.58 -8.33
CA GLU A 356 -11.41 -13.18 -9.66
C GLU A 356 -11.67 -12.11 -10.73
N LYS A 357 -12.61 -11.19 -10.47
CA LYS A 357 -12.87 -10.03 -11.34
C LYS A 357 -11.60 -9.21 -11.59
N SER A 358 -10.88 -8.85 -10.52
CA SER A 358 -9.66 -8.05 -10.62
C SER A 358 -8.53 -8.78 -11.35
N ILE A 359 -8.40 -10.10 -11.15
CA ILE A 359 -7.44 -10.94 -11.86
C ILE A 359 -7.79 -11.05 -13.35
N ASN A 360 -9.07 -11.17 -13.70
CA ASN A 360 -9.49 -11.23 -15.10
C ASN A 360 -9.21 -9.91 -15.82
N LEU A 361 -9.53 -8.77 -15.21
CA LEU A 361 -9.17 -7.45 -15.75
C LEU A 361 -7.65 -7.26 -15.86
N LEU A 362 -6.87 -7.81 -14.93
CA LEU A 362 -5.41 -7.82 -15.05
C LEU A 362 -4.94 -8.69 -16.22
N LYS A 363 -5.57 -9.83 -16.49
CA LYS A 363 -5.25 -10.68 -17.66
C LYS A 363 -5.54 -9.95 -18.97
N ASP A 364 -6.61 -9.17 -19.04
CA ASP A 364 -6.95 -8.39 -20.25
C ASP A 364 -5.90 -7.30 -20.57
N ILE A 365 -5.10 -6.90 -19.57
CA ILE A 365 -3.96 -5.99 -19.76
C ILE A 365 -2.76 -6.72 -20.39
N LEU A 366 -2.56 -8.00 -20.10
CA LEU A 366 -1.41 -8.81 -20.52
C LEU A 366 -1.58 -9.27 -21.96
#